data_AF-A0A7J7WD36-F1
#
_entry.id   AF-A0A7J7WD36-F1
#
_cell.length_a   1.000
_cell.length_b   1.000
_cell.length_c   1.000
_cell.angle_alpha   90.00
_cell.angle_beta   90.00
_cell.angle_gamma   90.00
#
_symmetry.space_group_name_H-M   'P 1'
#
loop_
_entity.id
_entity.type
_entity.pdbx_description
1 polymer ?
#
loop_
_entity_poly.entity_id
_entity_poly.type
_entity_poly.pdbx_seq_one_letter_code
_entity_poly.pdbx_strand_id
1 'polypeptide(L)'
;MPVRWFLLSLALGPSPVVLSLERLMEPRDAARCSPGLSCHLWDGDVLCLPGAVEPAPGPVLVPTRLQTELVLRCHEETDCNLCVRVSVHLAVRGEHATHVHM
;
A
#
# COMPACT_ATOMS: atom_id res chain seq x y z
N MET A 1 -17.34 18.43 -52.07
CA MET A 1 -17.87 17.55 -51.00
C MET A 1 -16.75 17.15 -50.05
N PRO A 2 -16.63 17.75 -48.85
CA PRO A 2 -15.54 17.44 -47.91
C PRO A 2 -16.08 16.78 -46.62
N VAL A 3 -16.78 15.65 -46.75
CA VAL A 3 -17.40 14.98 -45.58
C VAL A 3 -16.57 13.77 -45.10
N ARG A 4 -15.58 13.34 -45.88
CA ARG A 4 -14.79 12.12 -45.59
C ARG A 4 -13.79 12.23 -44.45
N TRP A 5 -13.31 13.42 -44.10
CA TRP A 5 -12.28 13.57 -43.06
C TRP A 5 -12.85 13.58 -41.63
N PHE A 6 -14.05 14.13 -41.43
CA PHE A 6 -14.67 14.25 -40.11
C PHE A 6 -15.00 12.90 -39.46
N LEU A 7 -15.14 11.83 -40.25
CA LEU A 7 -15.40 10.48 -39.75
C LEU A 7 -14.15 9.75 -39.25
N LEU A 8 -12.94 10.15 -39.68
CA LEU A 8 -11.68 9.55 -39.21
C LEU A 8 -11.35 9.95 -37.76
N SER A 9 -11.76 11.14 -37.33
CA SER A 9 -11.52 11.63 -35.96
C SER A 9 -12.32 10.85 -34.90
N LEU A 10 -13.45 10.25 -35.27
CA LEU A 10 -14.30 9.44 -34.39
C LEU A 10 -13.75 8.01 -34.18
N ALA A 11 -12.71 7.61 -34.93
CA ALA A 11 -12.05 6.32 -34.79
C ALA A 11 -10.91 6.31 -33.77
N LEU A 12 -10.55 7.46 -33.17
CA LEU A 12 -9.56 7.54 -32.09
C LEU A 12 -10.17 7.13 -30.74
N GLY A 13 -10.50 5.84 -30.63
CA GLY A 13 -10.38 4.99 -29.45
C GLY A 13 -10.98 5.43 -28.09
N PRO A 14 -11.05 4.51 -27.12
CA PRO A 14 -11.38 4.88 -25.74
C PRO A 14 -10.33 5.88 -25.25
N SER A 15 -10.76 7.01 -24.66
CA SER A 15 -9.87 7.90 -23.91
C SER A 15 -9.00 7.05 -22.98
N PRO A 16 -7.66 7.26 -22.96
CA PRO A 16 -6.84 6.58 -21.98
C PRO A 16 -7.43 6.90 -20.61
N VAL A 17 -7.69 5.87 -19.81
CA VAL A 17 -8.16 6.04 -18.43
C VAL A 17 -7.07 6.83 -17.70
N VAL A 18 -7.29 8.14 -17.53
CA VAL A 18 -6.38 8.99 -16.79
C VAL A 18 -6.61 8.69 -15.33
N LEU A 19 -5.80 7.79 -14.77
CA LEU A 19 -5.76 7.54 -13.34
C LEU A 19 -5.13 8.78 -12.67
N SER A 20 -5.93 9.58 -11.98
CA SER A 20 -5.42 10.63 -11.09
C SER A 20 -4.81 9.97 -9.85
N LEU A 21 -3.55 9.58 -9.97
CA LEU A 21 -2.79 8.98 -8.88
C LEU A 21 -2.27 10.05 -7.92
N GLU A 22 -2.27 9.75 -6.63
CA GLU A 22 -1.63 10.60 -5.63
C GLU A 22 -0.12 10.68 -5.93
N ARG A 23 0.44 11.89 -5.84
CA ARG A 23 1.84 12.15 -6.13
C ARG A 23 2.63 12.38 -4.84
N LEU A 24 3.68 11.59 -4.63
CA LEU A 24 4.55 11.63 -3.46
C LEU A 24 5.94 12.15 -3.84
N MET A 25 6.35 13.24 -3.18
CA MET A 25 7.70 13.82 -3.24
C MET A 25 8.61 13.17 -2.20
N GLU A 26 8.72 11.85 -2.24
CA GLU A 26 9.57 11.08 -1.32
C GLU A 26 10.56 10.25 -2.16
N PRO A 27 11.85 10.59 -2.14
CA PRO A 27 12.85 9.89 -2.94
C PRO A 27 13.21 8.51 -2.39
N ARG A 28 12.75 8.14 -1.17
CA ARG A 28 13.03 6.85 -0.50
C ARG A 28 11.75 6.16 -0.03
N ASP A 29 11.81 4.84 0.14
CA ASP A 29 10.73 4.09 0.77
C ASP A 29 10.56 4.52 2.22
N ALA A 30 9.30 4.60 2.66
CA ALA A 30 8.95 5.06 3.99
C ALA A 30 7.76 4.27 4.52
N ALA A 31 7.78 4.01 5.84
CA ALA A 31 6.64 3.48 6.57
C ALA A 31 5.91 4.63 7.29
N ARG A 32 4.59 4.69 7.14
CA ARG A 32 3.73 5.63 7.87
C ARG A 32 2.81 4.84 8.80
N CYS A 33 2.58 5.37 10.00
CA CYS A 33 1.76 4.72 11.02
C CYS A 33 0.56 5.57 11.36
N SER A 34 -0.52 4.92 11.81
CA SER A 34 -1.59 5.62 12.51
C SER A 34 -1.08 6.22 13.83
N PRO A 35 -1.72 7.29 14.35
CA PRO A 35 -1.38 7.86 15.64
C PRO A 35 -1.29 6.80 16.76
N GLY A 36 -0.30 6.93 17.64
CA GLY A 36 -0.06 6.01 18.75
C GLY A 36 0.82 4.80 18.42
N LEU A 37 1.20 4.61 17.16
CA LEU A 37 2.17 3.59 16.74
C LEU A 37 3.47 4.24 16.26
N SER A 38 4.58 3.55 16.49
CA SER A 38 5.85 3.79 15.82
C SER A 38 6.13 2.63 14.87
N CYS A 39 6.59 2.94 13.66
CA CYS A 39 6.97 1.94 12.67
C CYS A 39 8.37 2.27 12.18
N HIS A 40 9.12 1.22 11.88
CA HIS A 40 10.46 1.30 11.33
C HIS A 40 10.49 0.46 10.06
N LEU A 41 10.86 1.07 8.95
CA LEU A 41 11.18 0.33 7.73
C LEU A 41 12.62 -0.17 7.84
N TRP A 42 12.79 -1.48 7.94
CA TRP A 42 14.13 -2.07 7.93
C TRP A 42 14.75 -1.91 6.54
N ASP A 43 15.95 -1.35 6.50
CA ASP A 43 16.67 -1.13 5.24
C ASP A 43 17.26 -2.46 4.73
N GLY A 44 17.09 -2.75 3.44
CA GLY A 44 17.57 -3.96 2.77
C GLY A 44 16.58 -5.13 2.68
N ASP A 45 16.90 -6.06 1.77
CA ASP A 45 16.11 -7.27 1.53
C ASP A 45 16.28 -8.27 2.68
N VAL A 46 15.24 -8.43 3.49
CA VAL A 46 15.18 -9.47 4.54
C VAL A 46 14.58 -10.76 4.00
N LEU A 47 15.11 -11.90 4.43
CA LEU A 47 14.56 -13.21 4.07
C LEU A 47 13.29 -13.49 4.89
N CYS A 48 12.13 -13.21 4.29
CA CYS A 48 10.82 -13.50 4.89
C CYS A 48 10.41 -14.96 4.67
N LEU A 49 10.37 -15.77 5.73
CA LEU A 49 9.85 -17.14 5.69
C LEU A 49 8.58 -17.23 6.55
N PRO A 50 7.47 -17.80 6.03
CA PRO A 50 6.34 -18.17 6.87
C PRO A 50 6.78 -19.24 7.88
N GLY A 51 6.90 -18.85 9.16
CA GLY A 51 7.17 -19.78 10.24
C GLY A 51 5.94 -20.63 10.59
N ALA A 52 6.12 -21.56 11.53
CA ALA A 52 4.98 -22.26 12.15
C ALA A 52 4.12 -21.26 12.95
N VAL A 53 2.81 -21.52 13.01
CA VAL A 53 1.88 -20.73 13.83
C VAL A 53 1.93 -21.25 15.26
N GLU A 54 2.44 -20.44 16.18
CA GLU A 54 2.57 -20.79 17.59
C GLU A 54 1.50 -20.11 18.46
N PRO A 55 1.08 -20.73 19.57
CA PRO A 55 0.24 -20.08 20.56
C PRO A 55 0.90 -18.81 21.10
N ALA A 56 0.16 -17.69 21.10
CA ALA A 56 0.65 -16.45 21.65
C ALA A 56 0.59 -16.49 23.19
N PRO A 57 1.66 -16.07 23.90
CA PRO A 57 1.67 -16.03 25.37
C PRO A 57 0.80 -14.90 25.96
N GLY A 58 0.17 -14.08 25.11
CA GLY A 58 -0.68 -12.95 25.49
C GLY A 58 -1.21 -12.22 24.26
N PRO A 59 -1.71 -10.98 24.44
CA PRO A 59 -2.18 -10.15 23.34
C PRO A 59 -1.08 -9.86 22.32
N VAL A 60 -1.36 -10.11 21.05
CA VAL A 60 -0.45 -9.89 19.92
C VAL A 60 -1.12 -9.05 18.83
N LEU A 61 -0.32 -8.27 18.09
CA LEU A 61 -0.78 -7.57 16.91
C LEU A 61 -0.87 -8.53 15.72
N VAL A 62 -2.03 -8.57 15.08
CA VAL A 62 -2.27 -9.41 13.90
C VAL A 62 -2.76 -8.56 12.72
N PRO A 63 -2.25 -8.80 11.50
CA PRO A 63 -2.84 -8.24 10.29
C PRO A 63 -4.28 -8.76 10.10
N THR A 64 -5.21 -7.86 9.86
CA THR A 64 -6.63 -8.17 9.62
C THR A 64 -7.07 -7.84 8.21
N ARG A 65 -6.42 -6.87 7.56
CA ARG A 65 -6.70 -6.48 6.17
C ARG A 65 -5.48 -5.88 5.51
N LEU A 66 -5.31 -6.19 4.24
CA LEU A 66 -4.37 -5.54 3.34
C LEU A 66 -5.14 -4.71 2.31
N GLN A 67 -4.73 -3.46 2.12
CA GLN A 67 -5.24 -2.59 1.07
C GLN A 67 -4.07 -2.09 0.23
N THR A 68 -4.26 -2.05 -1.08
CA THR A 68 -3.25 -1.63 -2.05
C THR A 68 -3.78 -0.50 -2.89
N GLU A 69 -2.99 0.57 -3.02
CA GLU A 69 -3.31 1.74 -3.84
C GLU A 69 -2.15 2.01 -4.78
N LEU A 70 -2.47 2.42 -6.02
CA LEU A 70 -1.45 2.91 -6.94
C LEU A 70 -1.15 4.38 -6.60
N VAL A 71 0.13 4.72 -6.56
CA VAL A 71 0.62 6.09 -6.33
C VAL A 71 1.77 6.38 -7.28
N LEU A 72 2.01 7.65 -7.57
CA LEU A 72 3.20 8.10 -8.27
C LEU A 72 4.22 8.58 -7.24
N ARG A 73 5.39 7.94 -7.22
CA ARG A 73 6.54 8.40 -6.43
C ARG A 73 7.51 9.07 -7.37
N CYS A 74 7.82 10.34 -7.11
CA CYS A 74 8.70 11.08 -8.00
C CYS A 74 9.92 11.62 -7.26
N HIS A 75 11.06 11.52 -7.91
CA HIS A 75 12.31 12.14 -7.47
C HIS A 75 12.34 13.62 -7.89
N GLU A 76 11.80 13.92 -9.08
CA GLU A 76 11.64 15.28 -9.63
C GLU A 76 10.25 15.44 -10.30
N GLU A 77 9.95 16.63 -10.84
CA GLU A 77 8.63 16.92 -11.42
C GLU A 77 8.30 16.06 -12.67
N THR A 78 9.30 15.54 -13.36
CA THR A 78 9.11 14.74 -14.57
C THR A 78 9.57 13.28 -14.41
N ASP A 79 10.28 12.96 -13.33
CA ASP A 79 10.81 11.62 -13.06
C ASP A 79 9.98 10.93 -11.96
N CYS A 80 8.92 10.24 -12.38
CA CYS A 80 7.99 9.52 -11.53
C CYS A 80 7.97 8.03 -11.87
N ASN A 81 7.90 7.20 -10.83
CA ASN A 81 7.66 5.78 -10.93
C ASN A 81 6.26 5.45 -10.40
N LEU A 82 5.61 4.48 -11.04
CA LEU A 82 4.38 3.90 -10.52
C LEU A 82 4.74 2.97 -9.36
N CYS A 83 4.19 3.25 -8.19
CA CYS A 83 4.42 2.47 -6.98
C CYS A 83 3.10 1.92 -6.41
N VAL A 84 3.22 0.86 -5.61
CA VAL A 84 2.10 0.30 -4.85
C VAL A 84 2.25 0.73 -3.40
N ARG A 85 1.32 1.54 -2.89
CA ARG A 85 1.18 1.81 -1.47
C ARG A 85 0.40 0.66 -0.82
N VAL A 86 0.99 0.04 0.20
CA VAL A 86 0.34 -1.05 0.96
C VAL A 86 -0.03 -0.54 2.34
N SER A 87 -1.32 -0.60 2.67
CA SER A 87 -1.86 -0.29 3.99
C SER A 87 -2.23 -1.58 4.72
N VAL A 88 -1.55 -1.84 5.85
CA VAL A 88 -1.77 -3.02 6.70
C VAL A 88 -2.60 -2.61 7.91
N HIS A 89 -3.82 -3.13 8.01
CA HIS A 89 -4.68 -2.91 9.18
C HIS A 89 -4.37 -3.95 10.24
N LEU A 90 -4.02 -3.49 11.44
CA LEU A 90 -3.68 -4.34 12.58
C LEU A 90 -4.80 -4.34 13.61
N ALA A 91 -4.98 -5.47 14.30
CA ALA A 91 -5.80 -5.56 15.49
C ALA A 91 -5.05 -6.32 16.58
N VAL A 92 -5.44 -6.11 17.84
CA VAL A 92 -4.94 -6.90 18.95
C VAL A 92 -5.79 -8.17 19.06
N ARG A 93 -5.14 -9.33 19.13
CA ARG A 93 -5.78 -10.62 19.37
C ARG A 93 -5.10 -11.34 20.53
N GLY A 94 -5.88 -11.99 21.38
CA GLY A 94 -5.41 -12.74 22.55
C GLY A 94 -6.34 -12.52 23.74
N GLU A 95 -6.47 -13.52 24.60
CA GLU A 95 -7.26 -13.42 25.81
C GLU A 95 -6.46 -12.67 26.89
N HIS A 96 -7.12 -11.80 27.65
CA HIS A 96 -6.52 -11.29 28.88
C HIS A 96 -6.18 -12.48 29.76
N ALA A 97 -4.93 -12.61 30.19
CA ALA A 97 -4.57 -13.56 31.23
C ALA A 97 -5.40 -13.23 32.46
N THR A 98 -6.51 -13.94 32.66
CA THR A 98 -7.19 -13.94 33.96
C THR A 98 -6.18 -14.52 34.93
N HIS A 99 -5.71 -13.69 35.86
CA HIS A 99 -4.95 -14.12 37.02
C HIS A 99 -5.69 -15.30 37.66
N VAL A 100 -5.21 -16.53 37.44
CA VAL A 100 -5.64 -17.68 38.24
C VAL A 100 -4.89 -17.55 39.55
N HIS A 101 -5.55 -16.95 40.54
CA HIS A 101 -5.12 -17.09 41.93
C HIS A 101 -5.23 -18.56 42.30
N MET A 102 -4.08 -19.20 42.55
CA MET A 102 -3.97 -20.44 43.31
C MET A 102 -3.99 -20.13 44.80
#